data_AF-A0A9X7QHY1-F1
#
_entry.id   AF-A0A9X7QHY1-F1
#
_cell.length_a   1.000
_cell.length_b   1.000
_cell.length_c   1.000
_cell.angle_alpha   90.00
_cell.angle_beta   90.00
_cell.angle_gamma   90.00
#
_symmetry.space_group_name_H-M   'P 1'
#
loop_
_entity.id
_entity.type
_entity.pdbx_description
1 polymer ?
#
loop_
_entity_poly.entity_id
_entity_poly.type
_entity_poly.pdbx_seq_one_letter_code
_entity_poly.pdbx_strand_id
1 'polypeptide(L)'
;MKKLFSFLLFVFVIFSANNISFADEVIPFNKSFFAYNEPKFTSAKGNGGIQYGPQKALTVKEKRSNGWWKIGTWEGDKWINADGELQAFDKPFLAFYEPTFSSQKGNMEIPYSPTTVRVIDGNTKGWLKFQSWEGDKWMYPGVAETVAVNNDFYTYSEPSFTSAKGSLYGPQKFLPVVEKRQDGWWKIVTANEGLKWVAPNGARINIDVNFSTFNEPFIEADRVGYYGPQPIFAYDMKKTEQGTFYLVGTDLGKKWMSQDAEKEFNEKREPMRQALGYNENDLDFNSIKVQQAAQARAFVESASDSTMLKPEQKKLRIPSKEEIEEFRKSLESSNDGQARSFAARAMPDDWVRKGDIIYTPNSQYGALVGHSAIVAKDPMDGKDYQIVHAPGTDANPAVGIQELAQWEFIHKKNPYYHTFFYFRHPDRSVGAAAGNYAYNHFYKNRYNYKYDIFTTSAKIDSAKTYCSKLVYLSYRDGAGVDLFPTKNFYIVHPADFLFSQNKLRLYFIGEGGYWPSN
;
A
#
# COMPACT_ATOMS: atom_id res chain seq x y z
N MET A 1 -62.86 34.92 19.87
CA MET A 1 -62.57 33.98 18.76
C MET A 1 -61.30 33.23 19.15
N LYS A 2 -61.33 31.98 19.66
CA LYS A 2 -61.55 30.70 18.95
C LYS A 2 -60.64 30.63 17.71
N LYS A 3 -59.64 29.76 17.54
CA LYS A 3 -59.46 28.37 18.01
C LYS A 3 -57.95 28.01 18.05
N LEU A 4 -57.47 27.40 19.14
CA LEU A 4 -56.34 26.48 19.09
C LEU A 4 -56.88 25.15 18.54
N PHE A 5 -56.43 24.71 17.37
CA PHE A 5 -56.64 23.35 16.90
C PHE A 5 -55.50 22.48 17.45
N SER A 6 -55.76 21.86 18.61
CA SER A 6 -55.02 20.70 19.07
C SER A 6 -55.39 19.52 18.17
N PHE A 7 -54.52 19.19 17.20
CA PHE A 7 -54.68 17.97 16.41
C PHE A 7 -54.18 16.80 17.25
N LEU A 8 -55.12 16.12 17.90
CA LEU A 8 -54.92 14.85 18.57
C LEU A 8 -54.56 13.81 17.48
N LEU A 9 -53.27 13.54 17.30
CA LEU A 9 -52.80 12.47 16.42
C LEU A 9 -53.11 11.13 17.10
N PHE A 10 -54.27 10.55 16.80
CA PHE A 10 -54.59 9.17 17.15
C PHE A 10 -53.71 8.25 16.29
N VAL A 11 -52.50 7.94 16.77
CA VAL A 11 -51.76 6.79 16.25
C VAL A 11 -52.49 5.55 16.74
N PHE A 12 -53.35 5.00 15.88
CA PHE A 12 -53.80 3.62 16.03
C PHE A 12 -52.58 2.72 15.86
N VAL A 13 -51.87 2.48 16.96
CA VAL A 13 -51.02 1.29 17.10
C VAL A 13 -52.00 0.13 17.05
N ILE A 14 -52.13 -0.52 15.89
CA ILE A 14 -52.77 -1.83 15.82
C ILE A 14 -51.85 -2.76 16.62
N PHE A 15 -52.15 -2.91 17.90
CA PHE A 15 -51.69 -4.05 18.68
C PHE A 15 -52.32 -5.27 18.00
N SER A 16 -51.56 -5.93 17.11
CA SER A 16 -51.85 -7.31 16.74
C SER A 16 -51.56 -8.17 17.98
N ALA A 17 -52.58 -8.30 18.84
CA ALA A 17 -52.63 -9.42 19.75
C ALA A 17 -52.64 -10.68 18.87
N ASN A 18 -51.48 -11.31 18.71
CA ASN A 18 -51.38 -12.62 18.10
C ASN A 18 -52.21 -13.56 19.00
N ASN A 19 -53.42 -13.88 18.56
CA ASN A 19 -54.24 -14.85 19.26
C ASN A 19 -53.54 -16.21 19.09
N ILE A 20 -53.03 -16.72 20.20
CA ILE A 20 -52.44 -18.05 20.30
C ILE A 20 -53.45 -18.89 21.08
N SER A 21 -53.92 -19.98 20.49
CA SER A 21 -54.74 -20.97 21.22
C SER A 21 -53.90 -22.19 21.56
N PHE A 22 -53.96 -22.61 22.82
CA PHE A 22 -53.28 -23.80 23.34
C PHE A 22 -54.31 -24.84 23.75
N ALA A 23 -54.27 -26.00 23.09
CA ALA A 23 -55.00 -27.21 23.44
C ALA A 23 -54.50 -28.35 22.54
N ASP A 24 -54.28 -29.54 23.11
CA ASP A 24 -54.02 -30.74 22.31
C ASP A 24 -55.35 -31.18 21.65
N GLU A 25 -55.48 -30.88 20.37
CA GLU A 25 -56.64 -31.21 19.54
C GLU A 25 -56.22 -32.21 18.45
N VAL A 26 -56.97 -33.30 18.27
CA VAL A 26 -56.72 -34.24 17.17
C VAL A 26 -57.77 -34.02 16.09
N ILE A 27 -57.33 -33.58 14.91
CA ILE A 27 -58.21 -33.25 13.78
C ILE A 27 -57.83 -34.01 12.52
N PRO A 28 -58.78 -34.35 11.62
CA PRO A 28 -58.44 -34.74 10.26
C PRO A 28 -57.83 -33.55 9.49
N PHE A 29 -56.78 -33.79 8.73
CA PHE A 29 -56.07 -32.79 7.94
C PHE A 29 -55.89 -33.24 6.49
N ASN A 30 -56.77 -32.77 5.60
CA ASN A 30 -56.94 -33.32 4.25
C ASN A 30 -56.02 -32.70 3.18
N LYS A 31 -54.93 -32.04 3.57
CA LYS A 31 -53.96 -31.42 2.65
C LYS A 31 -52.57 -32.02 2.87
N SER A 32 -51.76 -32.06 1.82
CA SER A 32 -50.33 -32.34 1.94
C SER A 32 -49.62 -31.11 2.50
N PHE A 33 -48.60 -31.29 3.35
CA PHE A 33 -47.89 -30.19 4.01
C PHE A 33 -46.42 -30.51 4.28
N PHE A 34 -45.59 -29.46 4.32
CA PHE A 34 -44.25 -29.55 4.90
C PHE A 34 -44.31 -29.23 6.39
N ALA A 35 -43.49 -29.95 7.17
CA ALA A 35 -43.26 -29.66 8.58
C ALA A 35 -41.92 -28.95 8.75
N TYR A 36 -41.84 -27.98 9.65
CA TYR A 36 -40.67 -27.14 9.89
C TYR A 36 -40.24 -27.21 11.36
N ASN A 37 -38.95 -27.11 11.62
CA ASN A 37 -38.43 -27.11 13.00
C ASN A 37 -38.78 -25.82 13.76
N GLU A 38 -38.92 -24.69 13.05
CA GLU A 38 -39.31 -23.39 13.57
C GLU A 38 -40.49 -22.82 12.75
N PRO A 39 -41.31 -21.89 13.30
CA PRO A 39 -42.45 -21.30 12.62
C PRO A 39 -42.01 -20.23 11.59
N LYS A 40 -41.20 -20.64 10.61
CA LYS A 40 -40.72 -19.82 9.51
C LYS A 40 -40.38 -20.70 8.30
N PHE A 41 -40.65 -20.21 7.09
CA PHE A 41 -40.44 -20.97 5.84
C PHE A 41 -38.96 -21.25 5.51
N THR A 42 -38.03 -20.51 6.10
CA THR A 42 -36.58 -20.72 5.94
C THR A 42 -35.99 -21.69 6.96
N SER A 43 -36.81 -22.26 7.84
CA SER A 43 -36.39 -23.31 8.77
C SER A 43 -36.05 -24.59 8.02
N ALA A 44 -35.15 -25.39 8.59
CA ALA A 44 -35.00 -26.79 8.19
C ALA A 44 -36.37 -27.49 8.27
N LYS A 45 -36.69 -28.26 7.22
CA LYS A 45 -37.88 -29.09 7.14
C LYS A 45 -37.66 -30.38 7.94
N GLY A 46 -38.69 -30.83 8.65
CA GLY A 46 -38.76 -32.17 9.23
C GLY A 46 -38.93 -33.24 8.15
N ASN A 47 -38.99 -34.50 8.56
CA ASN A 47 -39.22 -35.67 7.70
C ASN A 47 -38.21 -35.79 6.56
N GLY A 48 -36.95 -35.44 6.82
CA GLY A 48 -35.90 -35.39 5.80
C GLY A 48 -36.19 -34.44 4.64
N GLY A 49 -37.09 -33.47 4.81
CA GLY A 49 -37.53 -32.55 3.74
C GLY A 49 -38.66 -33.08 2.86
N ILE A 50 -39.23 -34.25 3.16
CA ILE A 50 -40.31 -34.86 2.39
C ILE A 50 -41.66 -34.37 2.90
N GLN A 51 -42.56 -34.02 1.97
CA GLN A 51 -43.92 -33.58 2.29
C GLN A 51 -44.72 -34.71 2.94
N TYR A 52 -45.47 -34.38 4.00
CA TYR A 52 -46.50 -35.26 4.53
C TYR A 52 -47.71 -35.24 3.60
N GLY A 53 -48.27 -36.41 3.29
CA GLY A 53 -49.59 -36.49 2.67
C GLY A 53 -50.72 -36.11 3.65
N PRO A 54 -51.98 -36.11 3.19
CA PRO A 54 -53.15 -35.93 4.05
C PRO A 54 -53.13 -36.88 5.26
N GLN A 55 -53.48 -36.36 6.44
CA GLN A 55 -53.48 -37.10 7.70
C GLN A 55 -54.92 -37.29 8.21
N LYS A 56 -55.30 -38.52 8.53
CA LYS A 56 -56.63 -38.79 9.12
C LYS A 56 -56.76 -38.27 10.56
N ALA A 57 -55.65 -38.15 11.27
CA ALA A 57 -55.57 -37.65 12.63
C ALA A 57 -54.24 -36.90 12.82
N LEU A 58 -54.30 -35.59 13.01
CA LEU A 58 -53.18 -34.70 13.24
C LEU A 58 -53.30 -34.10 14.63
N THR A 59 -52.31 -34.33 15.49
CA THR A 59 -52.28 -33.73 16.84
C THR A 59 -51.77 -32.30 16.73
N VAL A 60 -52.64 -31.32 16.96
CA VAL A 60 -52.35 -29.90 16.98
C VAL A 60 -52.22 -29.44 18.43
N LYS A 61 -51.14 -28.75 18.76
CA LYS A 61 -50.84 -28.26 20.12
C LYS A 61 -51.00 -26.76 20.27
N GLU A 62 -50.76 -26.02 19.18
CA GLU A 62 -50.82 -24.56 19.14
C GLU A 62 -51.30 -24.10 17.76
N LYS A 63 -52.17 -23.09 17.70
CA LYS A 63 -52.53 -22.39 16.45
C LYS A 63 -52.24 -20.90 16.61
N ARG A 64 -51.53 -20.33 15.64
CA ARG A 64 -51.27 -18.88 15.55
C ARG A 64 -52.13 -18.23 14.48
N SER A 65 -52.50 -16.97 14.71
CA SER A 65 -53.32 -16.16 13.79
C SER A 65 -52.67 -15.92 12.42
N ASN A 66 -51.35 -16.06 12.28
CA ASN A 66 -50.62 -15.95 11.02
C ASN A 66 -50.55 -17.29 10.22
N GLY A 67 -51.31 -18.30 10.63
CA GLY A 67 -51.43 -19.58 9.92
C GLY A 67 -50.45 -20.67 10.36
N TRP A 68 -49.51 -20.36 11.25
CA TRP A 68 -48.56 -21.34 11.78
C TRP A 68 -49.18 -22.18 12.90
N TRP A 69 -49.21 -23.50 12.72
CA TRP A 69 -49.69 -24.46 13.72
C TRP A 69 -48.56 -25.35 14.20
N LYS A 70 -48.46 -25.58 15.51
CA LYS A 70 -47.55 -26.54 16.10
C LYS A 70 -48.25 -27.89 16.20
N ILE A 71 -47.62 -28.93 15.67
CA ILE A 71 -48.15 -30.29 15.62
C ILE A 71 -47.19 -31.28 16.26
N GLY A 72 -47.74 -32.37 16.82
CA GLY A 72 -46.94 -33.52 17.24
C GLY A 72 -46.62 -34.42 16.04
N THR A 73 -45.35 -34.73 15.84
CA THR A 73 -44.90 -35.78 14.89
C THR A 73 -44.03 -36.81 15.60
N TRP A 74 -43.69 -37.91 14.93
CA TRP A 74 -42.76 -38.91 15.47
C TRP A 74 -41.33 -38.36 15.68
N GLU A 75 -40.98 -37.25 15.03
CA GLU A 75 -39.72 -36.51 15.20
C GLU A 75 -39.80 -35.47 16.32
N GLY A 76 -40.85 -35.51 17.14
CA GLY A 76 -41.22 -34.47 18.10
C GLY A 76 -41.96 -33.30 17.45
N ASP A 77 -42.23 -32.24 18.22
CA ASP A 77 -43.04 -31.12 17.74
C ASP A 77 -42.45 -30.45 16.49
N LYS A 78 -43.33 -30.09 15.55
CA LYS A 78 -43.00 -29.35 14.33
C LYS A 78 -44.05 -28.27 14.05
N TRP A 79 -43.71 -27.34 13.17
CA TRP A 79 -44.58 -26.27 12.71
C TRP A 79 -45.07 -26.53 11.29
N ILE A 80 -46.32 -26.21 11.00
CA ILE A 80 -46.90 -26.29 9.66
C ILE A 80 -47.59 -24.97 9.31
N ASN A 81 -47.61 -24.64 8.04
CA ASN A 81 -48.43 -23.56 7.48
C ASN A 81 -48.85 -23.97 6.07
N ALA A 82 -50.04 -24.55 5.94
CA ALA A 82 -50.49 -25.16 4.68
C ALA A 82 -51.16 -24.18 3.72
N ASP A 83 -51.60 -23.03 4.23
CA ASP A 83 -52.31 -22.00 3.44
C ASP A 83 -51.43 -20.76 3.16
N GLY A 84 -50.19 -20.78 3.63
CA GLY A 84 -49.26 -19.67 3.55
C GLY A 84 -49.54 -18.55 4.55
N GLU A 85 -48.56 -17.66 4.65
CA GLU A 85 -48.59 -16.48 5.52
C GLU A 85 -48.53 -15.21 4.68
N LEU A 86 -49.38 -14.23 4.98
CA LEU A 86 -49.21 -12.89 4.42
C LEU A 86 -48.02 -12.22 5.13
N GLN A 87 -46.97 -11.94 4.37
CA GLN A 87 -45.78 -11.25 4.86
C GLN A 87 -45.59 -9.93 4.11
N ALA A 88 -45.39 -8.86 4.87
CA ALA A 88 -45.06 -7.54 4.33
C ALA A 88 -43.55 -7.44 4.10
N PHE A 89 -43.17 -7.00 2.90
CA PHE A 89 -41.79 -6.72 2.52
C PHE A 89 -41.63 -5.22 2.30
N ASP A 90 -40.76 -4.60 3.08
CA ASP A 90 -40.47 -3.17 3.09
C ASP A 90 -39.48 -2.75 1.99
N LYS A 91 -38.83 -3.72 1.35
CA LYS A 91 -37.88 -3.52 0.25
C LYS A 91 -38.37 -4.18 -1.03
N PRO A 92 -38.03 -3.60 -2.19
CA PRO A 92 -38.31 -4.25 -3.47
C PRO A 92 -37.62 -5.61 -3.58
N PHE A 93 -38.19 -6.52 -4.37
CA PHE A 93 -37.60 -7.83 -4.65
C PHE A 93 -37.95 -8.35 -6.05
N LEU A 94 -37.06 -9.14 -6.62
CA LEU A 94 -37.27 -9.86 -7.87
C LEU A 94 -37.99 -11.20 -7.63
N ALA A 95 -38.84 -11.56 -8.58
CA ALA A 95 -39.43 -12.89 -8.67
C ALA A 95 -38.61 -13.75 -9.64
N PHE A 96 -38.46 -15.03 -9.33
CA PHE A 96 -37.70 -16.02 -10.10
C PHE A 96 -38.54 -17.29 -10.28
N TYR A 97 -38.33 -17.99 -11.39
CA TYR A 97 -39.01 -19.28 -11.62
C TYR A 97 -38.44 -20.40 -10.75
N GLU A 98 -37.15 -20.34 -10.42
CA GLU A 98 -36.42 -21.29 -9.57
C GLU A 98 -35.68 -20.55 -8.45
N PRO A 99 -35.34 -21.21 -7.31
CA PRO A 99 -34.65 -20.57 -6.18
C PRO A 99 -33.14 -20.42 -6.44
N THR A 100 -32.80 -19.73 -7.54
CA THR A 100 -31.42 -19.39 -7.94
C THR A 100 -31.40 -18.07 -8.70
N PHE A 101 -30.37 -17.26 -8.47
CA PHE A 101 -30.22 -15.94 -9.11
C PHE A 101 -29.95 -16.02 -10.63
N SER A 102 -29.57 -17.20 -11.14
CA SER A 102 -29.42 -17.47 -12.57
C SER A 102 -30.72 -17.88 -13.27
N SER A 103 -31.82 -18.01 -12.53
CA SER A 103 -33.12 -18.40 -13.08
C SER A 103 -33.71 -17.28 -13.94
N GLN A 104 -34.64 -17.64 -14.82
CA GLN A 104 -35.52 -16.68 -15.47
C GLN A 104 -36.24 -15.85 -14.40
N LYS A 105 -36.33 -14.54 -14.62
CA LYS A 105 -37.08 -13.63 -13.75
C LYS A 105 -38.55 -13.64 -14.16
N GLY A 106 -39.44 -13.68 -13.17
CA GLY A 106 -40.87 -13.44 -13.36
C GLY A 106 -41.20 -11.95 -13.38
N ASN A 107 -42.49 -11.62 -13.46
CA ASN A 107 -43.01 -10.26 -13.45
C ASN A 107 -42.40 -9.35 -14.52
N MET A 108 -42.19 -9.91 -15.72
CA MET A 108 -41.51 -9.22 -16.84
C MET A 108 -40.13 -8.67 -16.47
N GLU A 109 -39.44 -9.35 -15.54
CA GLU A 109 -38.16 -8.93 -14.97
C GLU A 109 -38.20 -7.62 -14.15
N ILE A 110 -39.38 -7.10 -13.86
CA ILE A 110 -39.58 -5.90 -13.05
C ILE A 110 -39.67 -6.32 -11.57
N PRO A 111 -38.89 -5.70 -10.66
CA PRO A 111 -39.00 -5.98 -9.23
C PRO A 111 -40.36 -5.54 -8.69
N TYR A 112 -40.91 -6.34 -7.78
CA TYR A 112 -42.05 -5.92 -6.97
C TYR A 112 -41.60 -4.75 -6.09
N SER A 113 -42.39 -3.67 -6.08
CA SER A 113 -42.25 -2.61 -5.07
C SER A 113 -42.57 -3.15 -3.68
N PRO A 114 -42.20 -2.45 -2.58
CA PRO A 114 -42.58 -2.84 -1.23
C PRO A 114 -44.08 -3.18 -1.14
N THR A 115 -44.38 -4.41 -0.74
CA THR A 115 -45.73 -4.98 -0.85
C THR A 115 -45.90 -6.14 0.12
N THR A 116 -47.16 -6.56 0.31
CA THR A 116 -47.50 -7.78 1.07
C THR A 116 -47.83 -8.90 0.10
N VAL A 117 -47.17 -10.04 0.25
CA VAL A 117 -47.44 -11.25 -0.55
C VAL A 117 -47.73 -12.44 0.35
N ARG A 118 -48.44 -13.43 -0.18
CA ARG A 118 -48.63 -14.71 0.50
C ARG A 118 -47.44 -15.63 0.23
N VAL A 119 -46.64 -15.87 1.26
CA VAL A 119 -45.52 -16.82 1.25
C VAL A 119 -46.06 -18.20 1.60
N ILE A 120 -45.72 -19.20 0.80
CA ILE A 120 -46.29 -20.57 0.88
C ILE A 120 -45.23 -21.65 1.14
N ASP A 121 -43.96 -21.37 0.87
CA ASP A 121 -42.84 -22.30 1.11
C ASP A 121 -41.51 -21.52 1.21
N GLY A 122 -40.43 -22.21 1.56
CA GLY A 122 -39.09 -21.67 1.55
C GLY A 122 -38.00 -22.75 1.66
N ASN A 123 -36.75 -22.30 1.70
CA ASN A 123 -35.60 -23.16 1.96
C ASN A 123 -34.60 -22.54 2.94
N THR A 124 -33.67 -23.37 3.42
CA THR A 124 -32.63 -22.98 4.38
C THR A 124 -31.58 -22.02 3.82
N LYS A 125 -31.58 -21.79 2.50
CA LYS A 125 -30.72 -20.80 1.83
C LYS A 125 -31.37 -19.41 1.78
N GLY A 126 -32.53 -19.21 2.42
CA GLY A 126 -33.19 -17.90 2.52
C GLY A 126 -34.19 -17.60 1.40
N TRP A 127 -34.39 -18.51 0.44
CA TRP A 127 -35.39 -18.32 -0.60
C TRP A 127 -36.80 -18.56 -0.06
N LEU A 128 -37.74 -17.73 -0.51
CA LEU A 128 -39.16 -17.84 -0.20
C LEU A 128 -39.94 -18.08 -1.48
N LYS A 129 -40.92 -18.98 -1.43
CA LYS A 129 -41.88 -19.18 -2.50
C LYS A 129 -43.16 -18.42 -2.18
N PHE A 130 -43.68 -17.64 -3.11
CA PHE A 130 -44.87 -16.83 -2.90
C PHE A 130 -45.83 -16.95 -4.09
N GLN A 131 -47.11 -16.67 -3.85
CA GLN A 131 -48.13 -16.64 -4.88
C GLN A 131 -48.09 -15.32 -5.63
N SER A 132 -47.79 -15.39 -6.92
CA SER A 132 -47.86 -14.26 -7.84
C SER A 132 -49.02 -14.42 -8.83
N TRP A 133 -49.31 -13.39 -9.62
CA TRP A 133 -50.32 -13.47 -10.68
C TRP A 133 -49.92 -14.43 -11.82
N GLU A 134 -48.63 -14.75 -11.95
CA GLU A 134 -48.08 -15.75 -12.88
C GLU A 134 -48.02 -17.17 -12.27
N GLY A 135 -48.69 -17.39 -11.14
CA GLY A 135 -48.55 -18.58 -10.30
C GLY A 135 -47.37 -18.49 -9.33
N ASP A 136 -47.02 -19.60 -8.70
CA ASP A 136 -45.97 -19.61 -7.68
C ASP A 136 -44.60 -19.19 -8.25
N LYS A 137 -43.90 -18.33 -7.52
CA LYS A 137 -42.55 -17.87 -7.85
C LYS A 137 -41.66 -17.88 -6.61
N TRP A 138 -40.36 -17.87 -6.82
CA TRP A 138 -39.35 -17.75 -5.78
C TRP A 138 -38.85 -16.31 -5.68
N MET A 139 -38.46 -15.90 -4.48
CA MET A 139 -37.79 -14.63 -4.23
C MET A 139 -36.71 -14.80 -3.17
N TYR A 140 -35.72 -13.91 -3.19
CA TYR A 140 -34.82 -13.69 -2.08
C TYR A 140 -35.11 -12.30 -1.49
N PRO A 141 -35.49 -12.19 -0.21
CA PRO A 141 -35.90 -10.92 0.37
C PRO A 141 -34.87 -9.79 0.16
N GLY A 142 -35.32 -8.67 -0.40
CA GLY A 142 -34.52 -7.47 -0.63
C GLY A 142 -33.62 -7.48 -1.87
N VAL A 143 -33.54 -8.57 -2.64
CA VAL A 143 -32.80 -8.58 -3.91
C VAL A 143 -33.65 -7.97 -5.00
N ALA A 144 -33.43 -6.68 -5.29
CA ALA A 144 -34.19 -5.92 -6.29
C ALA A 144 -33.56 -5.95 -7.69
N GLU A 145 -32.29 -6.35 -7.81
CA GLU A 145 -31.57 -6.43 -9.07
C GLU A 145 -30.48 -7.52 -9.06
N THR A 146 -30.13 -8.00 -10.24
CA THR A 146 -28.94 -8.83 -10.46
C THR A 146 -28.04 -8.13 -11.47
N VAL A 147 -26.76 -7.96 -11.14
CA VAL A 147 -25.81 -7.17 -11.97
C VAL A 147 -24.70 -8.06 -12.51
N ALA A 148 -24.30 -7.85 -13.76
CA ALA A 148 -23.10 -8.46 -14.31
C ALA A 148 -21.86 -7.65 -13.88
N VAL A 149 -20.85 -8.33 -13.33
CA VAL A 149 -19.57 -7.77 -12.92
C VAL A 149 -18.46 -8.56 -13.61
N ASN A 150 -17.60 -7.89 -14.36
CA ASN A 150 -16.61 -8.53 -15.24
C ASN A 150 -15.20 -8.61 -14.63
N ASN A 151 -15.01 -8.14 -13.40
CA ASN A 151 -13.73 -8.11 -12.71
C ASN A 151 -13.80 -8.93 -11.42
N ASP A 152 -12.64 -9.31 -10.92
CA ASP A 152 -12.50 -9.91 -9.60
C ASP A 152 -12.76 -8.87 -8.50
N PHE A 153 -13.36 -9.28 -7.39
CA PHE A 153 -13.62 -8.41 -6.24
C PHE A 153 -13.61 -9.20 -4.92
N TYR A 154 -13.26 -8.50 -3.84
CA TYR A 154 -13.33 -9.04 -2.48
C TYR A 154 -14.63 -8.68 -1.77
N THR A 155 -15.07 -9.52 -0.85
CA THR A 155 -16.13 -9.21 0.11
C THR A 155 -15.59 -8.61 1.39
N TYR A 156 -16.44 -7.86 2.09
CA TYR A 156 -16.13 -7.14 3.32
C TYR A 156 -17.29 -7.27 4.32
N SER A 157 -16.98 -7.29 5.62
CA SER A 157 -18.00 -7.34 6.68
C SER A 157 -18.79 -6.03 6.79
N GLU A 158 -18.15 -4.91 6.45
CA GLU A 158 -18.70 -3.56 6.48
C GLU A 158 -18.36 -2.82 5.17
N PRO A 159 -19.04 -1.71 4.83
CA PRO A 159 -18.72 -0.91 3.64
C PRO A 159 -17.46 -0.07 3.88
N SER A 160 -16.34 -0.75 4.11
CA SER A 160 -15.03 -0.16 4.35
C SER A 160 -13.93 -1.15 3.97
N PHE A 161 -12.90 -0.64 3.30
CA PHE A 161 -11.69 -1.41 2.98
C PHE A 161 -10.88 -1.79 4.22
N THR A 162 -11.08 -1.11 5.36
CA THR A 162 -10.42 -1.42 6.64
C THR A 162 -11.15 -2.49 7.45
N SER A 163 -12.34 -2.91 7.02
CA SER A 163 -13.10 -3.96 7.69
C SER A 163 -12.56 -5.36 7.39
N ALA A 164 -13.10 -6.38 8.05
CA ALA A 164 -12.66 -7.75 7.84
C ALA A 164 -12.89 -8.18 6.38
N LYS A 165 -11.79 -8.44 5.67
CA LYS A 165 -11.76 -8.90 4.28
C LYS A 165 -12.19 -10.38 4.22
N GLY A 166 -13.17 -10.68 3.37
CA GLY A 166 -13.71 -12.01 3.13
C GLY A 166 -13.16 -12.64 1.85
N SER A 167 -13.98 -13.46 1.20
CA SER A 167 -13.59 -14.23 0.02
C SER A 167 -13.33 -13.37 -1.23
N LEU A 168 -12.43 -13.83 -2.08
CA LEU A 168 -12.24 -13.33 -3.45
C LEU A 168 -13.25 -14.01 -4.38
N TYR A 169 -13.98 -13.20 -5.14
CA TYR A 169 -14.88 -13.64 -6.19
C TYR A 169 -14.32 -13.24 -7.56
N GLY A 170 -14.35 -14.17 -8.51
CA GLY A 170 -14.14 -13.86 -9.92
C GLY A 170 -15.37 -13.19 -10.56
N PRO A 171 -15.36 -12.95 -11.88
CA PRO A 171 -16.47 -12.32 -12.59
C PRO A 171 -17.80 -13.02 -12.35
N GLN A 172 -18.87 -12.24 -12.17
CA GLN A 172 -20.22 -12.73 -11.85
C GLN A 172 -21.22 -12.27 -12.90
N LYS A 173 -21.96 -13.18 -13.51
CA LYS A 173 -23.04 -12.83 -14.47
C LYS A 173 -24.31 -12.33 -13.78
N PHE A 174 -24.60 -12.82 -12.58
CA PHE A 174 -25.83 -12.55 -11.83
C PHE A 174 -25.51 -12.25 -10.36
N LEU A 175 -24.84 -11.12 -10.09
CA LEU A 175 -24.53 -10.70 -8.73
C LEU A 175 -25.81 -10.19 -8.04
N PRO A 176 -26.32 -10.85 -6.97
CA PRO A 176 -27.57 -10.45 -6.32
C PRO A 176 -27.34 -9.24 -5.40
N VAL A 177 -27.91 -8.10 -5.76
CA VAL A 177 -27.70 -6.84 -5.02
C VAL A 177 -28.93 -6.50 -4.18
N VAL A 178 -28.68 -6.21 -2.89
CA VAL A 178 -29.68 -5.84 -1.89
C VAL A 178 -29.67 -4.33 -1.62
N GLU A 179 -28.52 -3.69 -1.78
CA GLU A 179 -28.35 -2.25 -1.58
C GLU A 179 -27.19 -1.76 -2.45
N LYS A 180 -27.36 -0.62 -3.13
CA LYS A 180 -26.27 0.12 -3.76
C LYS A 180 -26.15 1.49 -3.13
N ARG A 181 -24.97 1.81 -2.62
CA ARG A 181 -24.66 3.13 -2.09
C ARG A 181 -24.02 4.01 -3.15
N GLN A 182 -24.21 5.31 -3.01
CA GLN A 182 -23.63 6.33 -3.90
C GLN A 182 -22.11 6.42 -3.78
N ASP A 183 -21.54 5.98 -2.66
CA ASP A 183 -20.10 5.88 -2.43
C ASP A 183 -19.46 4.67 -3.12
N GLY A 184 -20.22 3.83 -3.83
CA GLY A 184 -19.71 2.67 -4.57
C GLY A 184 -19.81 1.34 -3.83
N TRP A 185 -20.17 1.33 -2.55
CA TRP A 185 -20.38 0.09 -1.80
C TRP A 185 -21.73 -0.56 -2.10
N TRP A 186 -21.72 -1.85 -2.44
CA TRP A 186 -22.92 -2.64 -2.68
C TRP A 186 -23.04 -3.74 -1.64
N LYS A 187 -24.24 -3.94 -1.11
CA LYS A 187 -24.56 -5.08 -0.25
C LYS A 187 -25.13 -6.20 -1.10
N ILE A 188 -24.52 -7.38 -1.01
CA ILE A 188 -24.87 -8.54 -1.84
C ILE A 188 -25.20 -9.77 -1.00
N VAL A 189 -25.90 -10.73 -1.61
CA VAL A 189 -26.07 -12.07 -1.06
C VAL A 189 -24.89 -12.94 -1.52
N THR A 190 -24.20 -13.57 -0.57
CA THR A 190 -23.17 -14.57 -0.87
C THR A 190 -23.69 -15.97 -0.54
N ALA A 191 -23.20 -16.98 -1.27
CA ALA A 191 -23.66 -18.36 -1.10
C ALA A 191 -23.34 -18.94 0.29
N ASN A 192 -22.20 -18.57 0.88
CA ASN A 192 -21.66 -19.19 2.09
C ASN A 192 -21.41 -18.21 3.25
N GLU A 193 -21.36 -16.90 3.00
CA GLU A 193 -21.00 -15.91 4.02
C GLU A 193 -22.17 -15.00 4.43
N GLY A 194 -23.37 -15.25 3.88
CA GLY A 194 -24.54 -14.41 4.09
C GLY A 194 -24.43 -13.06 3.36
N LEU A 195 -24.95 -12.00 3.97
CA LEU A 195 -24.88 -10.67 3.40
C LEU A 195 -23.48 -10.07 3.60
N LYS A 196 -22.88 -9.57 2.52
CA LYS A 196 -21.55 -8.92 2.54
C LYS A 196 -21.55 -7.63 1.73
N TRP A 197 -20.55 -6.80 1.97
CA TRP A 197 -20.28 -5.58 1.22
C TRP A 197 -19.21 -5.82 0.17
N VAL A 198 -19.36 -5.20 -1.00
CA VAL A 198 -18.39 -5.25 -2.11
C VAL A 198 -18.27 -3.88 -2.76
N ALA A 199 -17.13 -3.59 -3.37
CA ALA A 199 -16.89 -2.38 -4.15
C ALA A 199 -16.32 -2.75 -5.53
N PRO A 200 -17.09 -3.45 -6.39
CA PRO A 200 -16.57 -4.04 -7.64
C PRO A 200 -16.07 -2.99 -8.64
N ASN A 201 -16.61 -1.77 -8.56
CA ASN A 201 -16.21 -0.62 -9.37
C ASN A 201 -15.37 0.41 -8.58
N GLY A 202 -14.88 0.01 -7.40
CA GLY A 202 -14.26 0.89 -6.43
C GLY A 202 -15.28 1.63 -5.57
N ALA A 203 -14.82 2.15 -4.44
CA ALA A 203 -15.58 2.99 -3.53
C ALA A 203 -14.87 4.33 -3.32
N ARG A 204 -15.66 5.39 -3.23
CA ARG A 204 -15.20 6.77 -3.08
C ARG A 204 -14.60 6.98 -1.70
N ILE A 205 -13.37 7.47 -1.66
CA ILE A 205 -12.69 7.97 -0.46
C ILE A 205 -12.37 9.45 -0.65
N ASN A 206 -12.43 10.21 0.44
CA ASN A 206 -12.11 11.64 0.43
C ASN A 206 -10.66 11.82 0.88
N ILE A 207 -9.84 12.44 0.03
CA ILE A 207 -8.47 12.81 0.34
C ILE A 207 -8.43 14.34 0.47
N ASP A 208 -8.12 14.82 1.68
CA ASP A 208 -8.14 16.24 2.06
C ASP A 208 -6.76 16.91 2.06
N VAL A 209 -5.71 16.15 1.73
CA VAL A 209 -4.32 16.60 1.61
C VAL A 209 -3.77 16.30 0.22
N ASN A 210 -2.68 16.96 -0.16
CA ASN A 210 -1.92 16.54 -1.34
C ASN A 210 -1.41 15.11 -1.13
N PHE A 211 -1.36 14.32 -2.20
CA PHE A 211 -0.90 12.94 -2.12
C PHE A 211 -0.11 12.48 -3.33
N SER A 212 0.81 11.57 -3.07
CA SER A 212 1.62 10.88 -4.08
C SER A 212 1.04 9.51 -4.41
N THR A 213 1.27 9.03 -5.64
CA THR A 213 0.90 7.67 -6.06
C THR A 213 2.09 6.88 -6.58
N PHE A 214 2.01 5.56 -6.44
CA PHE A 214 3.11 4.61 -6.58
C PHE A 214 2.68 3.39 -7.39
N ASN A 215 3.64 2.74 -8.06
CA ASN A 215 3.39 1.47 -8.76
C ASN A 215 3.20 0.29 -7.78
N GLU A 216 3.81 0.37 -6.60
CA GLU A 216 3.77 -0.67 -5.58
C GLU A 216 3.38 -0.09 -4.20
N PRO A 217 2.84 -0.89 -3.27
CA PRO A 217 2.31 -0.41 -1.99
C PRO A 217 3.41 -0.18 -0.93
N PHE A 218 4.45 0.57 -1.30
CA PHE A 218 5.51 1.04 -0.41
C PHE A 218 6.09 2.34 -0.98
N ILE A 219 6.65 3.21 -0.12
CA ILE A 219 7.01 4.57 -0.54
C ILE A 219 8.37 4.67 -1.24
N GLU A 220 9.22 3.63 -1.22
CA GLU A 220 10.39 3.54 -2.13
C GLU A 220 10.00 3.21 -3.57
N ALA A 221 8.76 2.76 -3.79
CA ALA A 221 8.31 2.44 -5.12
C ALA A 221 8.33 3.72 -5.96
N ASP A 222 8.48 3.51 -7.26
CA ASP A 222 8.39 4.55 -8.26
C ASP A 222 7.18 5.47 -8.05
N ARG A 223 7.43 6.74 -7.68
CA ARG A 223 6.39 7.78 -7.56
C ARG A 223 5.94 8.20 -8.95
N VAL A 224 4.78 7.74 -9.37
CA VAL A 224 4.28 7.99 -10.72
C VAL A 224 3.36 9.20 -10.84
N GLY A 225 2.84 9.72 -9.72
CA GLY A 225 1.94 10.86 -9.74
C GLY A 225 1.93 11.64 -8.44
N TYR A 226 1.51 12.90 -8.53
CA TYR A 226 1.30 13.80 -7.40
C TYR A 226 0.05 14.63 -7.65
N TYR A 227 -0.83 14.66 -6.66
CA TYR A 227 -2.19 15.17 -6.81
C TYR A 227 -2.55 16.09 -5.65
N GLY A 228 -3.41 17.08 -5.92
CA GLY A 228 -4.03 17.89 -4.88
C GLY A 228 -5.16 17.14 -4.14
N PRO A 229 -5.74 17.73 -3.09
CA PRO A 229 -6.86 17.15 -2.34
C PRO A 229 -8.05 16.94 -3.27
N GLN A 230 -8.55 15.72 -3.34
CA GLN A 230 -9.71 15.39 -4.16
C GLN A 230 -10.34 14.06 -3.70
N PRO A 231 -11.66 13.88 -3.94
CA PRO A 231 -12.27 12.58 -3.84
C PRO A 231 -11.74 11.64 -4.93
N ILE A 232 -11.45 10.39 -4.59
CA ILE A 232 -10.94 9.38 -5.52
C ILE A 232 -11.62 8.03 -5.27
N PHE A 233 -11.66 7.15 -6.27
CA PHE A 233 -12.13 5.77 -6.08
C PHE A 233 -10.97 4.87 -5.66
N ALA A 234 -11.12 4.19 -4.52
CA ALA A 234 -10.27 3.10 -4.09
C ALA A 234 -10.87 1.74 -4.47
N TYR A 235 -10.03 0.78 -4.83
CA TYR A 235 -10.41 -0.55 -5.30
C TYR A 235 -9.94 -1.66 -4.36
N ASP A 236 -8.85 -1.41 -3.62
CA ASP A 236 -8.32 -2.34 -2.63
C ASP A 236 -7.53 -1.58 -1.55
N MET A 237 -7.20 -2.29 -0.47
CA MET A 237 -6.33 -1.82 0.58
C MET A 237 -5.32 -2.91 0.96
N LYS A 238 -4.09 -2.49 1.21
CA LYS A 238 -3.02 -3.32 1.76
C LYS A 238 -2.40 -2.62 2.95
N LYS A 239 -2.38 -3.31 4.10
CA LYS A 239 -1.64 -2.88 5.27
C LYS A 239 -0.20 -3.35 5.15
N THR A 240 0.76 -2.45 5.28
CA THR A 240 2.20 -2.75 5.26
C THR A 240 2.86 -2.25 6.54
N GLU A 241 4.15 -2.55 6.72
CA GLU A 241 4.94 -1.97 7.83
C GLU A 241 5.06 -0.44 7.71
N GLN A 242 4.86 0.12 6.52
CA GLN A 242 5.00 1.55 6.22
C GLN A 242 3.69 2.34 6.33
N GLY A 243 2.56 1.65 6.52
CA GLY A 243 1.25 2.28 6.65
C GLY A 243 0.16 1.56 5.88
N THR A 244 -0.98 2.23 5.74
CA THR A 244 -2.13 1.72 4.99
C THR A 244 -2.07 2.24 3.57
N PHE A 245 -1.94 1.34 2.60
CA PHE A 245 -1.95 1.68 1.17
C PHE A 245 -3.30 1.35 0.55
N TYR A 246 -3.84 2.30 -0.21
CA TYR A 246 -5.05 2.13 -1.00
C TYR A 246 -4.70 2.06 -2.48
N LEU A 247 -5.26 1.09 -3.19
CA LEU A 247 -5.17 1.03 -4.65
C LEU A 247 -6.25 1.95 -5.21
N VAL A 248 -5.87 3.11 -5.71
CA VAL A 248 -6.78 4.16 -6.19
C VAL A 248 -6.73 4.30 -7.70
N GLY A 249 -7.84 4.72 -8.30
CA GLY A 249 -7.93 5.01 -9.73
C GLY A 249 -7.53 6.44 -10.05
N THR A 250 -6.49 6.60 -10.85
CA THR A 250 -6.04 7.90 -11.38
C THR A 250 -6.12 7.94 -12.90
N ASP A 251 -5.78 9.09 -13.49
CA ASP A 251 -5.55 9.27 -14.93
C ASP A 251 -4.43 8.37 -15.48
N LEU A 252 -3.52 7.91 -14.63
CA LEU A 252 -2.45 6.94 -14.94
C LEU A 252 -2.89 5.48 -14.69
N GLY A 253 -4.18 5.23 -14.52
CA GLY A 253 -4.74 3.94 -14.14
C GLY A 253 -4.72 3.68 -12.64
N LYS A 254 -4.80 2.40 -12.24
CA LYS A 254 -4.78 2.04 -10.81
C LYS A 254 -3.36 2.18 -10.26
N LYS A 255 -3.22 2.90 -9.13
CA LYS A 255 -1.94 3.15 -8.44
C LYS A 255 -2.12 3.12 -6.93
N TRP A 256 -1.06 2.81 -6.20
CA TRP A 256 -1.07 2.77 -4.73
C TRP A 256 -0.84 4.16 -4.16
N MET A 257 -1.56 4.50 -3.09
CA MET A 257 -1.33 5.73 -2.31
C MET A 257 -1.43 5.44 -0.82
N SER A 258 -0.79 6.26 0.02
CA SER A 258 -0.93 6.17 1.48
C SER A 258 -0.88 7.55 2.12
N GLN A 259 -1.93 7.92 2.86
CA GLN A 259 -1.98 9.18 3.60
C GLN A 259 -1.06 9.15 4.83
N ASP A 260 -1.08 8.04 5.58
CA ASP A 260 -0.30 7.90 6.81
C ASP A 260 1.20 7.82 6.50
N ALA A 261 1.58 7.05 5.48
CA ALA A 261 2.98 6.89 5.11
C ALA A 261 3.58 8.21 4.61
N GLU A 262 2.84 8.96 3.78
CA GLU A 262 3.30 10.25 3.27
C GLU A 262 3.41 11.30 4.37
N LYS A 263 2.44 11.34 5.30
CA LYS A 263 2.52 12.23 6.47
C LYS A 263 3.72 11.91 7.35
N GLU A 264 3.89 10.64 7.76
CA GLU A 264 5.00 10.22 8.62
C GLU A 264 6.36 10.44 7.94
N PHE A 265 6.44 10.15 6.64
CA PHE A 265 7.64 10.38 5.85
C PHE A 265 7.97 11.86 5.72
N ASN A 266 6.98 12.73 5.47
CA ASN A 266 7.14 14.18 5.44
C ASN A 266 7.64 14.73 6.78
N GLU A 267 7.01 14.35 7.89
CA GLU A 267 7.42 14.78 9.24
C GLU A 267 8.86 14.38 9.57
N LYS A 268 9.32 13.20 9.11
CA LYS A 268 10.68 12.71 9.33
C LYS A 268 11.74 13.39 8.47
N ARG A 269 11.38 13.94 7.31
CA ARG A 269 12.32 14.40 6.28
C ARG A 269 12.49 15.92 6.24
N GLU A 270 11.42 16.67 6.51
CA GLU A 270 11.39 18.14 6.42
C GLU A 270 12.42 18.88 7.30
N PRO A 271 12.63 18.49 8.59
CA PRO A 271 13.51 19.26 9.49
C PRO A 271 14.96 19.38 8.99
N MET A 272 15.48 18.34 8.31
CA MET A 272 16.82 18.36 7.75
C MET A 272 16.94 19.40 6.64
N ARG A 273 16.01 19.37 5.68
CA ARG A 273 16.08 20.21 4.46
C ARG A 273 15.87 21.68 4.78
N GLN A 274 14.97 21.98 5.72
CA GLN A 274 14.79 23.34 6.25
C GLN A 274 16.09 23.86 6.87
N ALA A 275 16.80 23.03 7.65
CA ALA A 275 18.09 23.42 8.23
C ALA A 275 19.22 23.55 7.19
N LEU A 276 19.16 22.75 6.11
CA LEU A 276 20.08 22.83 4.97
C LEU A 276 19.72 23.96 3.99
N GLY A 277 18.56 24.60 4.16
CA GLY A 277 18.14 25.76 3.38
C GLY A 277 17.69 25.44 1.95
N TYR A 278 17.19 24.22 1.70
CA TYR A 278 16.69 23.84 0.37
C TYR A 278 15.31 23.18 0.44
N ASN A 279 14.54 23.31 -0.65
CA ASN A 279 13.27 22.63 -0.86
C ASN A 279 13.43 21.58 -1.96
N GLU A 280 13.07 20.35 -1.63
CA GLU A 280 13.16 19.18 -2.50
C GLU A 280 12.35 19.25 -3.79
N ASN A 281 11.24 19.98 -3.79
CA ASN A 281 10.39 20.14 -4.97
C ASN A 281 10.96 21.16 -5.96
N ASP A 282 11.90 21.99 -5.51
CA ASP A 282 12.56 23.01 -6.33
C ASP A 282 13.91 22.51 -6.90
N LEU A 283 14.32 21.30 -6.53
CA LEU A 283 15.53 20.67 -7.03
C LEU A 283 15.26 19.95 -8.36
N ASP A 284 15.62 20.58 -9.48
CA ASP A 284 15.64 19.98 -10.81
C ASP A 284 17.10 19.77 -11.27
N PHE A 285 17.48 18.51 -11.55
CA PHE A 285 18.83 18.17 -12.01
C PHE A 285 19.01 18.26 -13.54
N ASN A 286 17.92 18.19 -14.31
CA ASN A 286 17.94 18.38 -15.77
C ASN A 286 17.89 19.87 -16.14
N SER A 287 17.25 20.69 -15.30
CA SER A 287 17.23 22.15 -15.41
C SER A 287 17.77 22.84 -14.16
N ILE A 288 18.96 22.42 -13.69
CA ILE A 288 19.78 23.30 -12.85
C ILE A 288 19.91 24.63 -13.60
N LYS A 289 19.01 25.57 -13.31
CA LYS A 289 19.03 26.90 -13.89
C LYS A 289 20.37 27.43 -13.42
N VAL A 290 21.16 27.78 -14.42
CA VAL A 290 22.56 28.21 -14.41
C VAL A 290 22.89 29.23 -13.30
N GLN A 291 21.90 29.81 -12.61
CA GLN A 291 22.02 30.71 -11.47
C GLN A 291 22.15 30.03 -10.09
N GLN A 292 21.56 28.85 -9.82
CA GLN A 292 21.70 28.19 -8.50
C GLN A 292 22.88 27.21 -8.44
N ALA A 293 23.26 26.56 -9.54
CA ALA A 293 24.61 26.01 -9.64
C ALA A 293 25.68 27.11 -9.62
N ALA A 294 25.37 28.34 -10.04
CA ALA A 294 26.25 29.48 -9.80
C ALA A 294 26.28 29.90 -8.34
N GLN A 295 25.22 29.73 -7.54
CA GLN A 295 25.28 29.94 -6.08
C GLN A 295 26.02 28.82 -5.34
N ALA A 296 25.80 27.56 -5.71
CA ALA A 296 26.60 26.43 -5.20
C ALA A 296 28.07 26.53 -5.65
N ARG A 297 28.35 27.04 -6.87
CA ARG A 297 29.70 27.35 -7.36
C ARG A 297 30.28 28.64 -6.76
N ALA A 298 29.49 29.67 -6.45
CA ALA A 298 29.96 30.94 -5.85
C ALA A 298 30.23 30.81 -4.34
N PHE A 299 29.49 29.95 -3.65
CA PHE A 299 29.84 29.50 -2.31
C PHE A 299 31.20 28.77 -2.30
N VAL A 300 31.49 28.00 -3.35
CA VAL A 300 32.79 27.33 -3.58
C VAL A 300 33.93 28.31 -3.89
N GLU A 301 33.66 29.42 -4.60
CA GLU A 301 34.70 30.41 -4.96
C GLU A 301 35.03 31.39 -3.81
N SER A 302 34.06 31.78 -2.98
CA SER A 302 34.27 32.73 -1.87
C SER A 302 34.97 32.13 -0.63
N ALA A 303 35.06 30.80 -0.53
CA ALA A 303 35.76 30.10 0.54
C ALA A 303 37.27 29.87 0.24
N SER A 304 37.79 30.42 -0.85
CA SER A 304 39.17 30.23 -1.31
C SER A 304 40.14 31.29 -0.76
N ASP A 305 40.35 31.30 0.56
CA ASP A 305 41.53 31.98 1.10
C ASP A 305 42.71 30.99 1.26
N SER A 306 43.66 31.15 0.33
CA SER A 306 45.11 30.93 0.44
C SER A 306 45.79 29.55 0.30
N THR A 307 45.14 28.39 0.06
CA THR A 307 45.92 27.13 -0.16
C THR A 307 45.39 26.07 -1.14
N MET A 308 44.31 26.27 -1.90
CA MET A 308 43.64 25.14 -2.59
C MET A 308 43.33 25.40 -4.09
N LEU A 309 43.40 24.31 -4.88
CA LEU A 309 43.45 24.24 -6.36
C LEU A 309 42.48 25.17 -7.11
N LYS A 310 43.00 25.81 -8.18
CA LYS A 310 42.29 26.77 -9.03
C LYS A 310 41.24 26.08 -9.92
N PRO A 311 40.21 26.79 -10.40
CA PRO A 311 39.15 26.25 -11.25
C PRO A 311 39.61 25.53 -12.53
N GLU A 312 40.83 25.81 -12.98
CA GLU A 312 41.48 25.21 -14.16
C GLU A 312 42.03 23.80 -13.90
N GLN A 313 42.01 23.32 -12.65
CA GLN A 313 42.48 21.98 -12.24
C GLN A 313 41.34 20.95 -12.11
N LYS A 314 40.15 21.27 -12.63
CA LYS A 314 38.91 20.47 -12.58
C LYS A 314 38.86 19.33 -13.63
N LYS A 315 39.68 18.28 -13.47
CA LYS A 315 39.40 16.98 -14.09
C LYS A 315 39.51 15.90 -13.03
N LEU A 316 38.38 15.26 -12.68
CA LEU A 316 38.43 13.97 -12.01
C LEU A 316 39.13 12.99 -12.93
N ARG A 317 40.18 12.34 -12.44
CA ARG A 317 40.86 11.26 -13.15
C ARG A 317 40.71 10.00 -12.33
N ILE A 318 39.88 9.07 -12.79
CA ILE A 318 40.00 7.68 -12.36
C ILE A 318 41.18 7.14 -13.17
N PRO A 319 42.34 6.85 -12.55
CA PRO A 319 43.50 6.37 -13.27
C PRO A 319 43.24 5.06 -13.98
N SER A 320 43.95 4.82 -15.10
CA SER A 320 43.90 3.55 -15.80
C SER A 320 44.47 2.42 -14.93
N LYS A 321 44.20 1.16 -15.30
CA LYS A 321 44.78 0.02 -14.57
C LYS A 321 46.30 0.03 -14.62
N GLU A 322 46.87 0.46 -15.75
CA GLU A 322 48.30 0.61 -15.96
C GLU A 322 48.87 1.70 -15.06
N GLU A 323 48.20 2.85 -14.94
CA GLU A 323 48.60 3.95 -14.05
C GLU A 323 48.53 3.58 -12.56
N ILE A 324 47.49 2.83 -12.18
CA ILE A 324 47.36 2.27 -10.82
C ILE A 324 48.52 1.30 -10.55
N GLU A 325 48.87 0.46 -11.51
CA GLU A 325 49.93 -0.53 -11.38
C GLU A 325 51.32 0.13 -11.33
N GLU A 326 51.57 1.15 -12.16
CA GLU A 326 52.78 1.98 -12.07
C GLU A 326 52.89 2.69 -10.73
N PHE A 327 51.78 3.25 -10.24
CA PHE A 327 51.74 3.86 -8.91
C PHE A 327 52.05 2.83 -7.82
N ARG A 328 51.51 1.61 -7.88
CA ARG A 328 51.84 0.53 -6.92
C ARG A 328 53.31 0.15 -6.96
N LYS A 329 53.91 -0.02 -8.15
CA LYS A 329 55.35 -0.28 -8.30
C LYS A 329 56.22 0.84 -7.72
N SER A 330 55.76 2.09 -7.82
CA SER A 330 56.42 3.23 -7.18
C SER A 330 56.39 3.17 -5.65
N LEU A 331 55.39 2.49 -5.07
CA LEU A 331 55.30 2.24 -3.62
C LEU A 331 56.22 1.09 -3.16
N GLU A 332 56.43 0.07 -4.01
CA GLU A 332 57.22 -1.13 -3.69
C GLU A 332 58.74 -0.95 -3.85
N SER A 333 59.19 -0.07 -4.74
CA SER A 333 60.61 0.06 -5.15
C SER A 333 61.54 0.79 -4.15
N SER A 334 61.19 0.97 -2.88
CA SER A 334 62.05 1.64 -1.88
C SER A 334 62.47 0.74 -0.72
N ASN A 335 63.54 -0.04 -0.93
CA ASN A 335 64.19 -0.86 0.10
C ASN A 335 65.34 -0.16 0.86
N ASP A 336 65.58 1.14 0.64
CA ASP A 336 66.62 1.87 1.38
C ASP A 336 66.04 2.76 2.49
N GLY A 337 66.35 2.38 3.72
CA GLY A 337 65.76 2.86 4.98
C GLY A 337 66.15 4.28 5.43
N GLN A 338 66.05 5.30 4.58
CA GLN A 338 66.18 6.70 5.02
C GLN A 338 64.94 7.55 4.72
N ALA A 339 64.31 8.00 5.81
CA ALA A 339 63.56 9.26 5.97
C ALA A 339 62.82 9.84 4.75
N ARG A 340 61.71 9.19 4.38
CA ARG A 340 60.37 9.78 4.15
C ARG A 340 60.32 11.27 3.81
N SER A 341 60.39 11.63 2.53
CA SER A 341 59.70 12.84 2.06
C SER A 341 58.22 12.50 1.85
N PHE A 342 57.34 13.14 2.61
CA PHE A 342 55.89 12.89 2.59
C PHE A 342 55.24 13.16 1.22
N ALA A 343 55.92 13.88 0.32
CA ALA A 343 55.43 14.24 -1.01
C ALA A 343 55.48 13.10 -2.04
N ALA A 344 56.39 12.13 -1.91
CA ALA A 344 56.55 11.04 -2.89
C ALA A 344 55.58 9.85 -2.68
N ARG A 345 54.74 9.88 -1.62
CA ARG A 345 53.80 8.80 -1.26
C ARG A 345 52.33 9.20 -1.33
N ALA A 346 52.05 10.43 -1.72
CA ALA A 346 50.69 10.93 -1.79
C ALA A 346 50.11 10.61 -3.17
N MET A 347 49.09 9.73 -3.20
CA MET A 347 48.21 9.60 -4.38
C MET A 347 47.83 11.00 -4.91
N PRO A 348 47.77 11.26 -6.23
CA PRO A 348 47.46 12.58 -6.79
C PRO A 348 46.14 13.19 -6.28
N ASP A 349 46.06 14.53 -6.20
CA ASP A 349 44.88 15.27 -5.68
C ASP A 349 43.66 15.20 -6.60
N ASP A 350 43.87 14.96 -7.88
CA ASP A 350 42.84 14.79 -8.91
C ASP A 350 42.30 13.35 -9.00
N TRP A 351 42.97 12.38 -8.35
CA TRP A 351 42.50 10.99 -8.30
C TRP A 351 41.37 10.82 -7.30
N VAL A 352 40.45 9.90 -7.57
CA VAL A 352 39.51 9.38 -6.56
C VAL A 352 40.31 8.82 -5.38
N ARG A 353 39.78 8.93 -4.16
CA ARG A 353 40.44 8.46 -2.95
C ARG A 353 39.47 7.83 -1.98
N LYS A 354 40.01 7.00 -1.08
CA LYS A 354 39.26 6.48 0.06
C LYS A 354 38.60 7.61 0.85
N GLY A 355 37.33 7.42 1.15
CA GLY A 355 36.48 8.39 1.82
C GLY A 355 35.64 9.24 0.89
N ASP A 356 35.97 9.32 -0.40
CA ASP A 356 35.15 10.08 -1.34
C ASP A 356 33.73 9.53 -1.37
N ILE A 357 32.75 10.44 -1.34
CA ILE A 357 31.33 10.12 -1.40
C ILE A 357 30.88 10.28 -2.85
N ILE A 358 30.16 9.27 -3.32
CA ILE A 358 29.58 9.26 -4.66
C ILE A 358 28.08 9.36 -4.49
N TYR A 359 27.46 10.27 -5.22
CA TYR A 359 26.01 10.40 -5.32
C TYR A 359 25.59 10.30 -6.79
N THR A 360 24.62 9.45 -7.07
CA THR A 360 23.97 9.37 -8.38
C THR A 360 22.47 9.62 -8.23
N PRO A 361 21.94 10.76 -8.72
CA PRO A 361 20.51 11.04 -8.67
C PRO A 361 19.73 10.11 -9.61
N ASN A 362 18.45 9.92 -9.30
CA ASN A 362 17.48 9.34 -10.22
C ASN A 362 16.77 10.47 -10.99
N SER A 363 17.01 10.57 -12.30
CA SER A 363 16.47 11.64 -13.16
C SER A 363 14.95 11.55 -13.39
N GLN A 364 14.29 10.44 -13.03
CA GLN A 364 12.85 10.24 -13.21
C GLN A 364 12.00 10.75 -12.04
N TYR A 365 12.51 10.70 -10.80
CA TYR A 365 11.70 10.88 -9.58
C TYR A 365 12.05 12.12 -8.77
N GLY A 366 12.89 13.00 -9.33
CA GLY A 366 13.30 14.25 -8.69
C GLY A 366 14.44 14.06 -7.71
N ALA A 367 14.91 15.17 -7.16
CA ALA A 367 16.30 15.25 -6.74
C ALA A 367 16.69 14.54 -5.44
N LEU A 368 15.71 14.10 -4.66
CA LEU A 368 15.95 13.36 -3.42
C LEU A 368 16.15 11.87 -3.64
N VAL A 369 15.62 11.37 -4.74
CA VAL A 369 15.66 9.95 -5.10
C VAL A 369 16.93 9.74 -5.89
N GLY A 370 17.70 8.75 -5.48
CA GLY A 370 19.02 8.50 -5.99
C GLY A 370 19.74 7.54 -5.07
N HIS A 371 21.04 7.42 -5.25
CA HIS A 371 21.81 6.45 -4.50
C HIS A 371 23.20 6.99 -4.16
N SER A 372 23.73 6.56 -3.02
CA SER A 372 25.03 7.02 -2.53
C SER A 372 25.92 5.88 -2.08
N ALA A 373 27.22 6.11 -2.21
CA ALA A 373 28.26 5.17 -1.84
C ALA A 373 29.49 5.91 -1.29
N ILE A 374 30.37 5.19 -0.62
CA ILE A 374 31.66 5.70 -0.16
C ILE A 374 32.79 4.83 -0.68
N VAL A 375 33.86 5.45 -1.18
CA VAL A 375 35.08 4.75 -1.60
C VAL A 375 35.75 4.19 -0.36
N ALA A 376 35.79 2.88 -0.23
CA ALA A 376 36.29 2.18 0.94
C ALA A 376 37.70 1.61 0.73
N LYS A 377 38.06 1.34 -0.53
CA LYS A 377 39.40 0.91 -0.96
C LYS A 377 39.88 1.76 -2.12
N ASP A 378 41.17 2.07 -2.12
CA ASP A 378 41.86 2.76 -3.20
C ASP A 378 43.24 2.10 -3.47
N PRO A 379 44.00 2.56 -4.48
CA PRO A 379 45.32 1.99 -4.81
C PRO A 379 46.32 1.94 -3.65
N MET A 380 46.18 2.78 -2.62
CA MET A 380 47.06 2.73 -1.44
C MET A 380 46.81 1.49 -0.58
N ASP A 381 45.67 0.82 -0.73
CA ASP A 381 45.37 -0.47 -0.08
C ASP A 381 45.91 -1.69 -0.86
N GLY A 382 46.61 -1.48 -1.99
CA GLY A 382 46.99 -2.56 -2.90
C GLY A 382 45.79 -3.21 -3.60
N LYS A 383 44.67 -2.49 -3.70
CA LYS A 383 43.43 -2.91 -4.36
C LYS A 383 43.00 -1.89 -5.40
N ASP A 384 42.18 -2.29 -6.35
CA ASP A 384 41.49 -1.34 -7.22
C ASP A 384 40.45 -0.56 -6.40
N TYR A 385 39.85 0.48 -6.97
CA TYR A 385 38.86 1.29 -6.26
C TYR A 385 37.61 0.48 -5.96
N GLN A 386 37.28 0.32 -4.69
CA GLN A 386 36.05 -0.35 -4.26
C GLN A 386 35.20 0.58 -3.42
N ILE A 387 33.90 0.58 -3.71
CA ILE A 387 32.90 1.32 -2.97
C ILE A 387 32.10 0.40 -2.07
N VAL A 388 31.70 0.92 -0.91
CA VAL A 388 30.73 0.28 -0.02
C VAL A 388 29.43 1.06 -0.11
N HIS A 389 28.32 0.34 -0.26
CA HIS A 389 26.98 0.92 -0.36
C HIS A 389 25.92 -0.08 0.12
N ALA A 390 24.70 0.39 0.33
CA ALA A 390 23.53 -0.46 0.56
C ALA A 390 22.68 -0.50 -0.72
N PRO A 391 22.56 -1.65 -1.45
CA PRO A 391 22.04 -1.65 -2.83
C PRO A 391 20.53 -1.45 -2.97
N GLY A 392 19.76 -1.68 -1.90
CA GLY A 392 18.30 -1.58 -1.93
C GLY A 392 17.62 -2.71 -1.14
N THR A 393 16.29 -2.72 -1.15
CA THR A 393 15.43 -3.64 -0.37
C THR A 393 15.59 -5.11 -0.76
N ASP A 394 15.88 -5.39 -2.03
CA ASP A 394 15.97 -6.76 -2.56
C ASP A 394 17.37 -7.38 -2.42
N ALA A 395 18.34 -6.63 -1.91
CA ALA A 395 19.71 -7.08 -1.79
C ALA A 395 19.92 -7.92 -0.51
N ASN A 396 20.45 -9.13 -0.69
CA ASN A 396 20.97 -9.95 0.39
C ASN A 396 22.40 -10.39 0.04
N PRO A 397 23.44 -9.91 0.73
CA PRO A 397 23.41 -9.07 1.93
C PRO A 397 23.00 -7.61 1.67
N ALA A 398 22.50 -6.93 2.71
CA ALA A 398 22.00 -5.54 2.62
C ALA A 398 23.11 -4.49 2.40
N VAL A 399 24.37 -4.84 2.66
CA VAL A 399 25.55 -4.01 2.37
C VAL A 399 26.43 -4.72 1.35
N GLY A 400 26.71 -4.04 0.25
CA GLY A 400 27.55 -4.52 -0.84
C GLY A 400 28.93 -3.87 -0.85
N ILE A 401 29.86 -4.54 -1.54
CA ILE A 401 31.09 -3.92 -2.04
C ILE A 401 31.11 -4.10 -3.56
N GLN A 402 31.52 -3.08 -4.29
CA GLN A 402 31.57 -3.12 -5.76
C GLN A 402 32.79 -2.34 -6.27
N GLU A 403 33.34 -2.77 -7.40
CA GLU A 403 34.37 -2.00 -8.10
C GLU A 403 33.78 -0.68 -8.62
N LEU A 404 34.47 0.44 -8.39
CA LEU A 404 34.00 1.77 -8.79
C LEU A 404 33.74 1.85 -10.30
N ALA A 405 34.63 1.27 -11.11
CA ALA A 405 34.45 1.25 -12.56
C ALA A 405 33.15 0.51 -12.95
N GLN A 406 32.85 -0.63 -12.32
CA GLN A 406 31.61 -1.36 -12.60
C GLN A 406 30.37 -0.53 -12.23
N TRP A 407 30.43 0.17 -11.10
CA TRP A 407 29.36 1.08 -10.66
C TRP A 407 28.99 2.07 -11.75
N GLU A 408 29.99 2.78 -12.28
CA GLU A 408 29.76 3.80 -13.30
C GLU A 408 29.39 3.23 -14.67
N PHE A 409 29.95 2.08 -15.05
CA PHE A 409 29.66 1.45 -16.34
C PHE A 409 28.28 0.80 -16.41
N ILE A 410 27.74 0.29 -15.30
CA ILE A 410 26.35 -0.20 -15.23
C ILE A 410 25.36 0.93 -15.58
N HIS A 411 25.73 2.17 -15.29
CA HIS A 411 24.86 3.32 -15.50
C HIS A 411 25.12 4.08 -16.82
N LYS A 412 26.11 3.68 -17.64
CA LYS A 412 26.48 4.34 -18.91
C LYS A 412 25.34 4.48 -19.93
N LYS A 413 24.36 3.58 -19.89
CA LYS A 413 23.15 3.62 -20.75
C LYS A 413 21.87 3.69 -19.93
N ASN A 414 21.98 3.93 -18.63
CA ASN A 414 20.82 3.99 -17.77
C ASN A 414 20.18 5.38 -17.91
N PRO A 415 18.93 5.48 -18.41
CA PRO A 415 18.28 6.77 -18.61
C PRO A 415 18.00 7.53 -17.31
N TYR A 416 18.12 6.85 -16.16
CA TYR A 416 17.74 7.36 -14.85
C TYR A 416 18.93 7.68 -13.94
N TYR A 417 20.00 6.89 -13.99
CA TYR A 417 21.14 6.98 -13.04
C TYR A 417 22.46 7.35 -13.71
N HIS A 418 22.45 8.14 -14.78
CA HIS A 418 23.65 8.42 -15.57
C HIS A 418 24.57 9.49 -14.98
N THR A 419 24.12 10.33 -14.05
CA THR A 419 24.91 11.45 -13.53
C THR A 419 25.57 11.09 -12.21
N PHE A 420 26.79 11.56 -11.98
CA PHE A 420 27.58 11.29 -10.80
C PHE A 420 28.12 12.59 -10.20
N PHE A 421 28.00 12.71 -8.88
CA PHE A 421 28.55 13.79 -8.06
C PHE A 421 29.56 13.18 -7.09
N TYR A 422 30.75 13.75 -7.06
CA TYR A 422 31.82 13.30 -6.19
C TYR A 422 32.16 14.36 -5.16
N PHE A 423 32.13 13.95 -3.89
CA PHE A 423 32.42 14.81 -2.76
C PHE A 423 33.62 14.30 -1.99
N ARG A 424 34.44 15.23 -1.50
CA ARG A 424 35.64 14.95 -0.72
C ARG A 424 35.69 15.79 0.53
N HIS A 425 36.02 15.17 1.65
CA HIS A 425 36.37 15.91 2.85
C HIS A 425 37.76 16.57 2.69
N PRO A 426 37.95 17.85 3.07
CA PRO A 426 39.23 18.55 2.87
C PRO A 426 40.40 17.91 3.63
N ASP A 427 40.14 17.30 4.77
CA ASP A 427 41.12 16.49 5.50
C ASP A 427 41.12 15.04 4.99
N ARG A 428 42.25 14.63 4.42
CA ARG A 428 42.49 13.29 3.89
C ARG A 428 42.39 12.20 4.96
N SER A 429 42.81 12.48 6.19
CA SER A 429 42.80 11.51 7.28
C SER A 429 41.37 11.17 7.70
N VAL A 430 40.48 12.16 7.71
CA VAL A 430 39.04 12.01 7.96
C VAL A 430 38.40 11.13 6.89
N GLY A 431 38.66 11.41 5.61
CA GLY A 431 38.15 10.58 4.51
C GLY A 431 38.63 9.14 4.61
N ALA A 432 39.93 8.93 4.88
CA ALA A 432 40.49 7.60 5.05
C ALA A 432 39.88 6.83 6.23
N ALA A 433 39.65 7.51 7.37
CA ALA A 433 38.97 6.93 8.53
C ALA A 433 37.53 6.51 8.19
N ALA A 434 36.78 7.37 7.49
CA ALA A 434 35.41 7.08 7.08
C ALA A 434 35.34 5.87 6.12
N GLY A 435 36.18 5.82 5.08
CA GLY A 435 36.22 4.69 4.16
C GLY A 435 36.64 3.37 4.84
N ASN A 436 37.60 3.42 5.76
CA ASN A 436 37.99 2.26 6.56
C ASN A 436 36.85 1.77 7.46
N TYR A 437 36.09 2.68 8.07
CA TYR A 437 34.93 2.35 8.89
C TYR A 437 33.83 1.70 8.03
N ALA A 438 33.51 2.27 6.87
CA ALA A 438 32.55 1.70 5.93
C ALA A 438 32.85 0.23 5.61
N TYR A 439 34.12 -0.07 5.33
CA TYR A 439 34.57 -1.43 5.08
C TYR A 439 34.49 -2.34 6.32
N ASN A 440 35.10 -1.92 7.42
CA ASN A 440 35.31 -2.77 8.59
C ASN A 440 34.03 -2.97 9.42
N HIS A 441 33.16 -1.96 9.47
CA HIS A 441 31.97 -1.97 10.29
C HIS A 441 30.73 -2.42 9.53
N PHE A 442 30.50 -1.87 8.33
CA PHE A 442 29.32 -2.23 7.54
C PHE A 442 29.56 -3.44 6.65
N TYR A 443 30.56 -3.40 5.77
CA TYR A 443 30.75 -4.48 4.79
C TYR A 443 31.18 -5.82 5.39
N LYS A 444 32.09 -5.82 6.39
CA LYS A 444 32.46 -7.08 7.07
C LYS A 444 31.30 -7.69 7.85
N ASN A 445 30.39 -6.88 8.36
CA ASN A 445 29.19 -7.33 9.08
C ASN A 445 27.92 -7.30 8.21
N ARG A 446 28.06 -7.33 6.89
CA ARG A 446 26.96 -7.07 5.93
C ARG A 446 25.70 -7.93 6.07
N TYR A 447 25.81 -9.13 6.65
CA TYR A 447 24.68 -10.02 6.91
C TYR A 447 23.90 -9.67 8.18
N ASN A 448 24.46 -8.82 9.05
CA ASN A 448 23.79 -8.34 10.27
C ASN A 448 22.86 -7.15 9.99
N TYR A 449 22.85 -6.65 8.74
CA TYR A 449 22.06 -5.50 8.34
C TYR A 449 20.89 -5.91 7.44
N LYS A 450 19.78 -5.19 7.58
CA LYS A 450 18.65 -5.17 6.65
C LYS A 450 18.53 -3.77 6.04
N TYR A 451 18.21 -3.68 4.75
CA TYR A 451 17.92 -2.40 4.12
C TYR A 451 16.56 -1.89 4.61
N ASP A 452 16.52 -0.71 5.23
CA ASP A 452 15.28 -0.09 5.74
C ASP A 452 15.55 1.39 6.04
N ILE A 453 14.93 2.30 5.28
CA ILE A 453 15.09 3.76 5.43
C ILE A 453 14.04 4.39 6.37
N PHE A 454 12.93 3.72 6.64
CA PHE A 454 11.77 4.37 7.28
C PHE A 454 11.66 4.11 8.77
N THR A 455 11.99 2.90 9.19
CA THR A 455 11.89 2.52 10.60
C THR A 455 13.21 2.73 11.33
N THR A 456 14.25 3.15 10.62
CA THR A 456 15.55 3.48 11.22
C THR A 456 15.85 4.96 11.15
N SER A 457 16.53 5.46 12.18
CA SER A 457 17.08 6.81 12.17
C SER A 457 18.49 6.81 11.60
N ALA A 458 18.83 7.83 10.81
CA ALA A 458 20.19 8.13 10.40
C ALA A 458 21.14 8.39 11.58
N LYS A 459 20.60 8.66 12.78
CA LYS A 459 21.39 8.94 13.98
C LYS A 459 21.85 7.70 14.73
N ILE A 460 21.28 6.54 14.46
CA ILE A 460 21.52 5.36 15.28
C ILE A 460 22.15 4.30 14.41
N ASP A 461 23.33 3.85 14.79
CA ASP A 461 23.90 2.63 14.22
C ASP A 461 23.10 1.43 14.73
N SER A 462 22.47 0.70 13.81
CA SER A 462 21.49 -0.34 14.12
C SER A 462 21.54 -1.43 13.06
N ALA A 463 20.92 -2.58 13.32
CA ALA A 463 20.76 -3.65 12.33
C ALA A 463 19.95 -3.24 11.07
N LYS A 464 19.45 -2.01 11.00
CA LYS A 464 18.80 -1.43 9.82
C LYS A 464 19.65 -0.32 9.23
N THR A 465 19.91 -0.39 7.92
CA THR A 465 20.73 0.59 7.20
C THR A 465 20.15 0.94 5.83
N TYR A 466 20.68 1.99 5.21
CA TYR A 466 20.40 2.38 3.82
C TYR A 466 21.59 3.19 3.30
N CYS A 467 21.57 3.52 2.01
CA CYS A 467 22.76 4.01 1.31
C CYS A 467 23.42 5.24 1.96
N SER A 468 22.65 6.32 2.15
CA SER A 468 23.15 7.57 2.73
C SER A 468 23.36 7.49 4.24
N LYS A 469 22.60 6.68 4.98
CA LYS A 469 22.87 6.43 6.40
C LYS A 469 24.22 5.76 6.60
N LEU A 470 24.54 4.74 5.82
CA LEU A 470 25.84 4.07 5.89
C LEU A 470 26.98 5.08 5.69
N VAL A 471 26.86 5.92 4.66
CA VAL A 471 27.87 6.95 4.34
C VAL A 471 27.98 7.97 5.49
N TYR A 472 26.85 8.49 5.95
CA TYR A 472 26.80 9.47 7.05
C TYR A 472 27.42 8.93 8.35
N LEU A 473 27.03 7.71 8.75
CA LEU A 473 27.57 7.06 9.95
C LEU A 473 29.06 6.75 9.82
N SER A 474 29.54 6.45 8.61
CA SER A 474 30.97 6.23 8.37
C SER A 474 31.80 7.49 8.68
N TYR A 475 31.27 8.67 8.37
CA TYR A 475 31.92 9.93 8.74
C TYR A 475 31.73 10.27 10.22
N ARG A 476 30.50 10.18 10.73
CA ARG A 476 30.19 10.58 12.11
C ARG A 476 30.84 9.66 13.14
N ASP A 477 30.64 8.36 13.02
CA ASP A 477 31.11 7.36 14.00
C ASP A 477 32.53 6.89 13.66
N GLY A 478 32.85 6.77 12.37
CA GLY A 478 34.16 6.29 11.93
C GLY A 478 35.26 7.34 11.90
N ALA A 479 34.93 8.59 11.54
CA ALA A 479 35.89 9.67 11.45
C ALA A 479 35.69 10.78 12.50
N GLY A 480 34.64 10.68 13.33
CA GLY A 480 34.32 11.68 14.35
C GLY A 480 33.81 13.01 13.78
N VAL A 481 33.33 13.02 12.53
CA VAL A 481 32.90 14.24 11.83
C VAL A 481 31.41 14.18 11.51
N ASP A 482 30.64 15.07 12.14
CA ASP A 482 29.26 15.32 11.74
C ASP A 482 29.24 16.20 10.47
N LEU A 483 28.64 15.68 9.40
CA LEU A 483 28.57 16.33 8.10
C LEU A 483 27.47 17.38 8.01
N PHE A 484 26.52 17.39 8.95
CA PHE A 484 25.35 18.26 8.89
C PHE A 484 25.26 19.20 10.09
N PRO A 485 24.75 20.43 9.91
CA PRO A 485 24.77 21.47 10.94
C PRO A 485 23.67 21.31 12.00
N THR A 486 22.65 20.51 11.71
CA THR A 486 21.50 20.32 12.57
C THR A 486 21.58 18.97 13.28
N LYS A 487 21.25 18.94 14.55
CA LYS A 487 21.02 17.68 15.29
C LYS A 487 19.57 17.23 15.20
N ASN A 488 18.69 17.97 14.54
CA ASN A 488 17.26 17.71 14.48
C ASN A 488 16.87 17.18 13.11
N PHE A 489 17.20 15.92 12.85
CA PHE A 489 16.76 15.18 11.67
C PHE A 489 16.54 13.70 12.00
N TYR A 490 15.75 13.01 11.17
CA TYR A 490 15.50 11.58 11.30
C TYR A 490 16.15 10.76 10.17
N ILE A 491 16.06 11.24 8.92
CA ILE A 491 16.66 10.61 7.73
C ILE A 491 17.70 11.54 7.10
N VAL A 492 18.69 10.95 6.42
CA VAL A 492 19.62 11.63 5.50
C VAL A 492 19.36 11.09 4.11
N HIS A 493 19.03 11.93 3.13
CA HIS A 493 18.93 11.53 1.73
C HIS A 493 20.27 11.70 1.02
N PRO A 494 20.51 10.95 -0.08
CA PRO A 494 21.72 11.13 -0.89
C PRO A 494 21.96 12.58 -1.34
N ALA A 495 20.89 13.32 -1.65
CA ALA A 495 20.96 14.72 -2.04
C ALA A 495 21.45 15.67 -0.93
N ASP A 496 21.28 15.30 0.35
CA ASP A 496 21.69 16.16 1.47
C ASP A 496 23.20 16.44 1.45
N PHE A 497 24.02 15.54 0.91
CA PHE A 497 25.47 15.73 0.80
C PHE A 497 25.87 16.95 -0.05
N LEU A 498 25.02 17.38 -0.99
CA LEU A 498 25.20 18.62 -1.76
C LEU A 498 25.21 19.86 -0.87
N PHE A 499 24.52 19.79 0.27
CA PHE A 499 24.27 20.92 1.17
C PHE A 499 25.01 20.79 2.51
N SER A 500 26.06 19.99 2.58
CA SER A 500 26.89 19.74 3.78
C SER A 500 27.70 20.95 4.29
N GLN A 501 27.30 22.20 3.96
CA GLN A 501 27.84 23.46 4.48
C GLN A 501 29.39 23.52 4.58
N ASN A 502 30.08 23.24 3.48
CA ASN A 502 31.55 23.22 3.37
C ASN A 502 32.29 22.08 4.09
N LYS A 503 31.59 21.15 4.76
CA LYS A 503 32.22 19.95 5.34
C LYS A 503 32.72 19.00 4.27
N LEU A 504 32.00 18.91 3.16
CA LEU A 504 32.45 18.22 1.96
C LEU A 504 32.61 19.21 0.82
N ARG A 505 33.58 18.93 -0.05
CA ARG A 505 33.82 19.65 -1.29
C ARG A 505 33.32 18.82 -2.45
N LEU A 506 32.31 19.32 -3.15
CA LEU A 506 31.95 18.82 -4.47
C LEU A 506 33.08 19.19 -5.44
N TYR A 507 33.78 18.20 -5.97
CA TYR A 507 34.93 18.44 -6.83
C TYR A 507 34.74 17.87 -8.25
N PHE A 508 33.71 17.07 -8.48
CA PHE A 508 33.37 16.60 -9.83
C PHE A 508 31.86 16.33 -10.03
N ILE A 509 31.40 16.60 -11.24
CA ILE A 509 30.07 16.25 -11.77
C ILE A 509 30.25 15.73 -13.20
N GLY A 510 29.65 14.59 -13.56
CA GLY A 510 29.72 14.07 -14.93
C GLY A 510 28.85 12.84 -15.18
N GLU A 511 28.85 12.37 -16.44
CA GLU A 511 28.11 11.18 -16.86
C GLU A 511 28.93 9.90 -16.68
N GLY A 512 28.29 8.85 -16.17
CA GLY A 512 28.91 7.54 -15.96
C GLY A 512 29.39 6.93 -17.27
N GLY A 513 30.61 6.41 -17.28
CA GLY A 513 31.17 5.70 -18.44
C GLY A 513 31.56 6.59 -19.64
N TYR A 514 31.50 7.92 -19.49
CA TYR A 514 32.02 8.92 -20.44
C TYR A 514 33.32 9.58 -19.96
N TRP A 515 34.21 8.77 -19.39
CA TRP A 515 35.57 9.21 -19.09
C TRP A 515 36.38 9.25 -20.38
N PRO A 516 37.20 10.29 -20.61
CA PRO A 516 38.20 10.21 -21.66
C PRO A 516 39.17 9.09 -21.27
N SER A 517 38.97 7.91 -21.86
CA SER A 517 40.06 6.99 -22.10
C SER A 517 41.04 7.73 -23.00
N ASN A 518 42.19 8.13 -22.46
CA ASN A 518 43.35 8.28 -23.32
C ASN A 518 44.00 6.93 -23.45
#